data_AF-A0A383BYG5-F1
#
_entry.id   AF-A0A383BYG5-F1
#
_cell.length_a   1.000
_cell.length_b   1.000
_cell.length_c   1.000
_cell.angle_alpha   90.00
_cell.angle_beta   90.00
_cell.angle_gamma   90.00
#
_symmetry.space_group_name_H-M   'P 1'
#
loop_
_entity.id
_entity.type
_entity.pdbx_description
1 polymer ?
#
loop_
_entity_poly.entity_id
_entity_poly.type
_entity_poly.pdbx_seq_one_letter_code
_entity_poly.pdbx_strand_id
1 'polypeptide(L)'
;KDFEDLVEFAHIVNETFIDHGYGDRLIASVFGFIFESKKAYWLYYSKRGKFYPLVFDNSKKRDHQLEFRLADIMNSENIEIEKPDRWYPLTGIPF
;
A
#
# COMPACT_ATOMS: atom_id res chain seq x y z
N LYS A 1 -19.08 -0.23 3.38
CA LYS A 1 -18.88 1.23 3.30
C LYS A 1 -17.45 1.63 3.67
N ASP A 2 -16.63 0.70 4.17
CA ASP A 2 -15.31 1.00 4.70
C ASP A 2 -14.19 1.19 3.67
N PHE A 3 -14.40 0.78 2.41
CA PHE A 3 -13.34 0.82 1.40
C PHE A 3 -13.13 2.22 0.80
N GLU A 4 -14.22 2.93 0.48
CA GLU A 4 -14.16 4.32 0.02
C GLU A 4 -13.52 5.23 1.08
N ASP A 5 -13.95 5.10 2.34
CA ASP A 5 -13.38 5.84 3.48
C ASP A 5 -11.88 5.54 3.66
N LEU A 6 -11.45 4.30 3.40
CA LEU A 6 -10.04 3.91 3.46
C LEU A 6 -9.23 4.53 2.31
N VAL A 7 -9.77 4.52 1.10
CA VAL A 7 -9.16 5.15 -0.08
C VAL A 7 -9.03 6.65 0.14
N GLU A 8 -10.08 7.29 0.66
CA GLU A 8 -10.07 8.71 0.99
C GLU A 8 -9.01 9.03 2.05
N PHE A 9 -8.94 8.21 3.11
CA PHE A 9 -7.88 8.34 4.11
C PHE A 9 -6.48 8.14 3.51
N ALA A 10 -6.32 7.20 2.56
CA ALA A 10 -5.09 7.00 1.80
C ALA A 10 -4.67 8.26 1.06
N HIS A 11 -5.62 8.86 0.36
CA HIS A 11 -5.45 10.07 -0.43
C HIS A 11 -5.03 11.24 0.46
N ILE A 12 -5.74 11.46 1.57
CA ILE A 12 -5.44 12.53 2.53
C ILE A 12 -4.03 12.36 3.12
N VAL A 13 -3.68 11.14 3.54
CA VAL A 13 -2.35 10.85 4.07
C VAL A 13 -1.28 11.09 3.00
N ASN A 14 -1.52 10.64 1.77
CA ASN A 14 -0.59 10.85 0.65
C ASN A 14 -0.36 12.33 0.35
N GLU A 15 -1.42 13.14 0.23
CA GLU A 15 -1.30 14.60 0.04
C GLU A 15 -0.54 15.25 1.20
N THR A 16 -0.84 14.86 2.43
CA THR A 16 -0.13 15.37 3.63
C THR A 16 1.37 15.06 3.58
N PHE A 17 1.77 13.88 3.09
CA PHE A 17 3.18 13.52 2.97
C PHE A 17 3.91 14.27 1.85
N ILE A 18 3.24 14.53 0.72
CA ILE A 18 3.77 15.34 -0.39
C ILE A 18 4.06 16.77 0.11
N ASP A 19 3.12 17.35 0.87
CA ASP A 19 3.23 18.72 1.38
C ASP A 19 4.35 18.91 2.42
N HIS A 20 4.76 17.87 3.14
CA HIS A 20 5.72 17.99 4.25
C HIS A 20 7.18 17.63 3.92
N GLY A 21 7.54 17.40 2.66
CA GLY A 21 8.95 17.40 2.23
C GLY A 21 9.85 16.30 2.83
N TYR A 22 9.30 15.19 3.33
CA TYR A 22 10.03 14.12 4.01
C TYR A 22 10.84 13.18 3.07
N GLY A 23 11.39 13.70 1.97
CA GLY A 23 12.01 12.92 0.89
C GLY A 23 13.36 12.26 1.21
N ASP A 24 14.16 12.84 2.12
CA ASP A 24 15.60 12.53 2.15
C ASP A 24 16.03 11.40 3.11
N ARG A 25 15.13 10.87 3.95
CA ARG A 25 15.46 9.78 4.91
C ARG A 25 14.43 8.64 5.00
N LEU A 26 13.28 8.73 4.35
CA LEU A 26 12.27 7.69 4.34
C LEU A 26 12.49 6.71 3.18
N ILE A 27 12.75 5.45 3.53
CA ILE A 27 12.96 4.38 2.54
C ILE A 27 11.61 3.84 2.06
N ALA A 28 10.63 3.70 2.95
CA ALA A 28 9.25 3.39 2.62
C ALA A 28 8.30 3.76 3.77
N SER A 29 7.08 4.18 3.47
CA SER A 29 5.99 4.30 4.45
C SER A 29 5.06 3.10 4.31
N VAL A 30 4.70 2.47 5.44
CA VAL A 30 3.82 1.29 5.47
C VAL A 30 2.53 1.65 6.19
N PHE A 31 1.40 1.44 5.54
CA PHE A 31 0.07 1.69 6.10
C PHE A 31 -0.68 0.36 6.19
N GLY A 32 -0.96 -0.11 7.41
CA GLY A 32 -1.67 -1.36 7.65
C GLY A 32 -3.18 -1.15 7.85
N PHE A 33 -3.99 -1.99 7.22
CA PHE A 33 -5.45 -1.97 7.33
C PHE A 33 -6.04 -3.37 7.14
N ILE A 34 -7.36 -3.48 7.32
CA ILE A 34 -8.11 -4.72 7.08
C ILE A 34 -8.87 -4.60 5.77
N PHE A 35 -8.62 -5.54 4.85
CA PHE A 35 -9.31 -5.64 3.57
C PHE A 35 -9.86 -7.05 3.41
N GLU A 36 -11.17 -7.18 3.16
CA GLU A 36 -11.84 -8.48 3.04
C GLU A 36 -11.50 -9.45 4.20
N SER A 37 -11.50 -8.93 5.43
CA SER A 37 -11.13 -9.67 6.67
C SER A 37 -9.68 -10.16 6.74
N LYS A 38 -8.79 -9.69 5.85
CA LYS A 38 -7.35 -10.00 5.85
C LYS A 38 -6.51 -8.77 6.16
N LYS A 39 -5.30 -8.99 6.66
CA LYS A 39 -4.33 -7.91 6.87
C LYS A 39 -3.73 -7.49 5.52
N ALA A 40 -3.96 -6.23 5.18
CA ALA A 40 -3.43 -5.60 3.99
C ALA A 40 -2.52 -4.43 4.37
N TYR A 41 -1.54 -4.16 3.51
CA TYR A 41 -0.57 -3.11 3.70
C TYR A 41 -0.40 -2.34 2.40
N TRP A 42 -0.35 -1.02 2.49
CA TRP A 42 0.13 -0.16 1.42
C TRP A 42 1.55 0.29 1.70
N LEU A 43 2.39 0.14 0.69
CA LEU A 43 3.78 0.51 0.78
C LEU A 43 4.07 1.62 -0.19
N TYR A 44 4.34 2.80 0.35
CA TYR A 44 4.79 3.93 -0.42
C TYR A 44 6.32 3.94 -0.48
N TYR A 45 6.88 3.82 -1.69
CA TYR A 45 8.32 3.92 -1.89
C TYR A 45 8.70 5.36 -2.23
N SER A 46 9.12 6.12 -1.21
CA SER A 46 9.39 7.57 -1.33
C SER A 46 10.40 7.93 -2.42
N LYS A 47 11.37 7.05 -2.71
CA LYS A 47 12.37 7.27 -3.77
C LYS A 47 11.80 7.21 -5.20
N ARG A 48 10.63 6.62 -5.41
CA ARG A 48 10.00 6.51 -6.74
C ARG A 48 8.61 7.14 -6.82
N GLY A 49 8.03 7.53 -5.68
CA GLY A 49 6.70 8.11 -5.64
C GLY A 49 5.59 7.12 -6.00
N LYS A 50 5.79 5.81 -5.76
CA LYS A 50 4.82 4.77 -6.14
C LYS A 50 4.42 3.90 -4.98
N PHE A 51 3.19 3.41 -5.06
CA PHE A 51 2.63 2.47 -4.10
C PHE A 51 2.71 1.03 -4.60
N TYR A 52 2.72 0.07 -3.69
CA TYR A 52 2.31 -1.29 -4.02
C TYR A 52 1.56 -1.93 -2.84
N PRO A 53 0.53 -2.75 -3.13
CA PRO A 53 -0.16 -3.49 -2.10
C PRO A 53 0.63 -4.73 -1.68
N LEU A 54 0.51 -5.08 -0.40
CA LEU A 54 1.00 -6.33 0.17
C LEU A 54 -0.11 -6.89 1.05
N VAL A 55 -0.58 -8.10 0.74
CA VAL A 55 -1.67 -8.73 1.48
C VAL A 55 -1.21 -10.11 1.95
N PHE A 56 -1.51 -10.43 3.20
CA PHE A 56 -1.24 -11.76 3.75
C PHE A 56 -2.55 -12.53 3.93
N ASP A 57 -2.49 -13.83 3.64
CA ASP A 57 -3.52 -14.77 4.01
C ASP A 57 -3.49 -15.09 5.51
N ASN A 58 -4.48 -15.85 5.97
CA ASN A 58 -4.59 -16.29 7.37
C ASN A 58 -3.42 -17.19 7.82
N SER A 59 -2.65 -17.75 6.87
CA SER A 59 -1.45 -18.56 7.11
C SER A 59 -0.16 -17.73 7.04
N LYS A 60 -0.25 -16.39 7.03
CA LYS A 60 0.87 -15.44 6.87
C LYS A 60 1.63 -15.63 5.56
N LYS A 61 1.03 -16.26 4.55
CA LYS A 61 1.57 -16.32 3.19
C LYS A 61 1.04 -15.14 2.39
N ARG A 62 1.82 -14.72 1.40
CA ARG A 62 1.46 -13.63 0.51
C ARG A 62 0.28 -14.04 -0.38
N ASP A 63 -0.77 -13.22 -0.42
CA ASP A 63 -1.96 -13.43 -1.24
C ASP A 63 -1.91 -12.53 -2.47
N HIS A 64 -1.24 -13.02 -3.52
CA HIS A 64 -1.08 -12.26 -4.77
C HIS A 64 -2.40 -11.92 -5.45
N GLN A 65 -3.43 -12.77 -5.32
CA GLN A 65 -4.71 -12.52 -5.98
C GLN A 65 -5.39 -11.29 -5.38
N LEU A 66 -5.37 -11.17 -4.04
CA LEU A 66 -5.88 -9.98 -3.37
C LEU A 66 -5.01 -8.74 -3.60
N GLU A 67 -3.69 -8.90 -3.72
CA GLU A 67 -2.80 -7.78 -4.07
C GLU A 67 -3.13 -7.19 -5.44
N PHE A 68 -3.34 -8.02 -6.46
CA PHE A 68 -3.73 -7.54 -7.78
C PHE A 68 -5.10 -6.86 -7.77
N ARG A 69 -6.08 -7.44 -7.08
CA ARG A 69 -7.39 -6.80 -6.91
C ARG A 69 -7.24 -5.43 -6.24
N LEU A 70 -6.47 -5.35 -5.16
CA LEU A 70 -6.24 -4.09 -4.44
C LEU A 70 -5.51 -3.08 -5.33
N ALA A 71 -4.52 -3.52 -6.12
CA ALA A 71 -3.84 -2.66 -7.10
C ALA A 71 -4.79 -2.13 -8.18
N ASP A 72 -5.72 -2.96 -8.70
CA ASP A 72 -6.72 -2.53 -9.68
C ASP A 72 -7.61 -1.44 -9.11
N ILE A 73 -8.05 -1.59 -7.86
CA ILE A 73 -8.86 -0.57 -7.20
C ILE A 73 -8.04 0.71 -6.94
N MET A 74 -6.79 0.59 -6.52
CA MET A 74 -5.93 1.76 -6.35
C MET A 74 -5.71 2.50 -7.67
N ASN A 75 -5.56 1.78 -8.79
CA ASN A 75 -5.46 2.38 -10.12
C ASN A 75 -6.74 3.11 -10.53
N SER A 76 -7.94 2.60 -10.16
CA SER A 76 -9.19 3.31 -10.44
C SER A 76 -9.32 4.64 -9.68
N GLU A 77 -8.62 4.75 -8.56
CA GLU A 77 -8.56 5.93 -7.69
C GLU A 77 -7.36 6.85 -8.02
N ASN A 78 -6.77 6.72 -9.22
CA ASN A 78 -5.60 7.49 -9.67
C ASN A 78 -4.34 7.38 -8.79
N ILE A 79 -4.21 6.32 -7.99
CA ILE A 79 -2.99 6.06 -7.22
C ILE A 79 -1.99 5.34 -8.13
N GLU A 80 -0.78 5.88 -8.26
CA GLU A 80 0.27 5.24 -9.05
C GLU A 80 0.81 3.97 -8.39
N ILE A 81 0.60 2.83 -9.05
CA ILE A 81 1.10 1.53 -8.62
C ILE A 81 2.43 1.19 -9.30
N GLU A 82 3.40 0.72 -8.52
CA GLU A 82 4.68 0.20 -9.01
C GLU A 82 4.45 -1.14 -9.74
N LYS A 83 5.35 -1.49 -10.66
CA LYS A 83 5.18 -2.72 -11.44
C LYS A 83 5.28 -3.98 -10.55
N PRO A 84 4.48 -5.04 -10.81
CA PRO A 84 4.46 -6.25 -9.98
C PRO A 84 5.81 -6.94 -9.79
N ASP A 85 6.69 -6.89 -10.81
CA ASP A 85 8.07 -7.41 -10.76
C ASP A 85 8.95 -6.73 -9.69
N ARG A 86 8.50 -5.60 -9.15
CA ARG A 86 9.21 -4.78 -8.15
C ARG A 86 8.49 -4.76 -6.81
N TRP A 87 7.44 -5.58 -6.64
CA TRP A 87 6.78 -5.74 -5.35
C TRP A 87 7.65 -6.63 -4.46
N TYR A 88 8.55 -6.00 -3.73
CA TYR A 88 9.49 -6.70 -2.86
C TYR A 88 8.74 -7.46 -1.75
N PRO A 89 9.09 -8.72 -1.49
CA PRO A 89 8.58 -9.44 -0.35
C PRO A 89 9.22 -8.85 0.90
N LEU A 90 8.53 -7.94 1.58
CA LEU A 90 8.95 -7.50 2.90
C LEU A 90 8.53 -8.54 3.93
N THR A 91 9.21 -9.68 3.88
CA THR A 91 9.13 -10.70 4.92
C THR A 91 10.03 -10.27 6.07
N GLY A 92 9.44 -9.97 7.24
CA GLY A 92 10.19 -9.65 8.45
C GLY A 92 10.03 -8.23 8.98
N ILE A 93 9.07 -7.45 8.49
CA ILE A 93 8.68 -6.20 9.18
C ILE A 93 8.06 -6.61 10.54
N PRO A 94 8.56 -6.08 11.68
CA PRO A 94 7.96 -6.35 12.97
C PRO A 94 6.63 -5.57 13.04
N PHE A 95 5.51 -6.27 12.95
CA PHE A 95 4.18 -5.77 13.29
C PHE A 95 3.56 -6.61 14.39
#